data_AF-A0AAU1EW86-F1
#
_entry.id   AF-A0AAU1EW86-F1
#
_cell.length_a   1.000
_cell.length_b   1.000
_cell.length_c   1.000
_cell.angle_alpha   90.00
_cell.angle_beta   90.00
_cell.angle_gamma   90.00
#
_symmetry.space_group_name_H-M   'P 1'
#
loop_
_entity.id
_entity.type
_entity.pdbx_description
1 polymer ?
#
loop_
_entity_poly.entity_id
_entity_poly.type
_entity_poly.pdbx_seq_one_letter_code
_entity_poly.pdbx_strand_id
1 'polypeptide(L)'
;MGEHIVAGSRGGSLPTYETDTKRPLMVSSVKGETGFRGFPPRLVDRRGHALSIAIVLLGTAAASLPLWSRIRDQIGLRLPEAPEGSVEIGTAIGWGTAVLANMATVGVLGVLLGVVGALAVRWAAPRSDFTRLRRTFTFAWVVFVLVKLAGWCLVMPLLSWGEAADAVPALTRVDAWLVLLFAALLWAARSVSDVAWPRAVAIAASITALYSSTLLLLPA
;
A
#
# COMPACT_ATOMS: atom_id res chain seq x y z
N MET A 1 -48.95 32.01 22.34
CA MET A 1 -49.98 31.27 21.57
C MET A 1 -49.39 30.98 20.21
N GLY A 2 -49.10 29.76 19.78
CA GLY A 2 -49.22 28.45 20.40
C GLY A 2 -48.42 27.49 19.52
N GLU A 3 -47.81 26.51 20.15
CA GLU A 3 -47.06 25.42 19.54
C GLU A 3 -47.93 24.64 18.54
N HIS A 4 -47.32 24.15 17.46
CA HIS A 4 -47.72 22.86 16.90
C HIS A 4 -46.47 22.11 16.43
N ILE A 5 -45.99 21.25 17.34
CA ILE A 5 -45.22 20.06 17.03
C ILE A 5 -46.21 19.01 16.51
N VAL A 6 -45.94 18.44 15.34
CA VAL A 6 -46.46 17.11 14.99
C VAL A 6 -45.26 16.23 14.68
N ALA A 7 -45.01 15.30 15.59
CA ALA A 7 -44.06 14.22 15.43
C ALA A 7 -44.74 13.02 14.75
N GLY A 8 -43.99 12.31 13.91
CA GLY A 8 -44.12 10.87 13.76
C GLY A 8 -44.52 10.36 12.37
N SER A 9 -43.55 9.86 11.61
CA SER A 9 -43.49 8.42 11.31
C SER A 9 -42.18 8.05 10.63
N ARG A 10 -41.45 7.11 11.24
CA ARG A 10 -40.28 6.44 10.68
C ARG A 10 -40.75 5.49 9.58
N GLY A 11 -40.31 5.74 8.35
CA GLY A 11 -40.33 4.76 7.26
C GLY A 11 -38.96 4.77 6.59
N GLY A 12 -38.17 3.72 6.82
CA GLY A 12 -36.84 3.59 6.26
C GLY A 12 -36.88 3.48 4.74
N SER A 13 -36.13 4.34 4.07
CA SER A 13 -35.69 4.11 2.70
C SER A 13 -34.17 4.20 2.66
N LEU A 14 -33.57 3.10 2.23
CA LEU A 14 -32.13 2.98 1.98
C LEU A 14 -31.69 4.08 0.99
N PRO A 15 -30.51 4.69 1.13
CA PRO A 15 -30.01 5.59 0.11
C PRO A 15 -29.81 4.81 -1.20
N THR A 16 -30.63 5.13 -2.19
CA THR A 16 -30.52 4.70 -3.57
C THR A 16 -29.15 5.10 -4.11
N TYR A 17 -28.40 4.10 -4.60
CA TYR A 17 -27.18 4.33 -5.36
C TYR A 17 -27.55 5.04 -6.67
N GLU A 18 -27.31 6.34 -6.73
CA GLU A 18 -27.47 7.12 -7.94
C GLU A 18 -26.36 6.72 -8.93
N THR A 19 -26.79 6.01 -9.97
CA THR A 19 -25.99 5.59 -11.12
C THR A 19 -25.53 6.79 -11.93
N ASP A 20 -24.20 6.92 -12.02
CA ASP A 20 -23.40 7.46 -13.12
C ASP A 20 -24.21 8.01 -14.33
N THR A 21 -24.56 9.29 -14.27
CA THR A 21 -25.01 10.06 -15.45
C THR A 21 -23.91 11.01 -15.88
N LYS A 22 -23.35 10.70 -17.05
CA LYS A 22 -22.38 11.49 -17.82
C LYS A 22 -22.80 12.96 -17.90
N ARG A 23 -22.08 13.87 -17.24
CA ARG A 23 -22.13 15.30 -17.56
C ARG A 23 -21.15 15.63 -18.70
N PRO A 24 -21.57 16.41 -19.70
CA PRO A 24 -20.69 16.82 -20.79
C PRO A 24 -19.64 17.83 -20.30
N LEU A 25 -18.41 17.65 -20.80
CA LEU A 25 -17.26 18.50 -20.58
C LEU A 25 -17.51 19.91 -21.14
N MET A 26 -17.72 20.89 -20.25
CA MET A 26 -17.38 22.28 -20.58
C MET A 26 -15.90 22.49 -20.29
N VAL A 27 -15.12 22.53 -21.37
CA VAL A 27 -13.72 22.94 -21.37
C VAL A 27 -13.68 24.45 -21.16
N SER A 28 -13.41 24.88 -19.93
CA SER A 28 -12.99 26.25 -19.64
C SER A 28 -11.48 26.31 -19.60
N SER A 29 -10.94 26.87 -20.69
CA SER A 29 -9.76 27.71 -20.79
C SER A 29 -8.51 27.38 -19.95
N VAL A 30 -7.50 26.95 -20.70
CA VAL A 30 -6.10 26.79 -20.34
C VAL A 30 -5.52 28.10 -19.81
N LYS A 31 -5.05 28.09 -18.56
CA LYS A 31 -3.92 28.94 -18.13
C LYS A 31 -2.80 28.00 -17.69
N GLY A 32 -1.70 28.07 -18.43
CA GLY A 32 -0.58 27.14 -18.32
C GLY A 32 0.07 27.17 -16.94
N GLU A 33 0.14 26.00 -16.33
CA GLU A 33 1.22 25.64 -15.42
C GLU A 33 1.93 24.45 -16.04
N THR A 34 3.23 24.63 -16.29
CA THR A 34 4.21 23.54 -16.48
C THR A 34 4.41 22.80 -15.15
N GLY A 35 3.30 22.39 -14.54
CA GLY A 35 3.25 21.63 -13.30
C GLY A 35 3.31 20.15 -13.63
N PHE A 36 4.34 19.50 -13.13
CA PHE A 36 4.52 18.05 -13.10
C PHE A 36 3.17 17.36 -12.80
N ARG A 37 2.56 16.70 -13.81
CA ARG A 37 1.27 16.03 -13.64
C ARG A 37 1.45 14.89 -12.63
N GLY A 38 0.75 14.97 -11.51
CA GLY A 38 0.71 13.93 -10.48
C GLY A 38 0.19 12.58 -10.99
N PHE A 39 -0.09 11.64 -10.08
CA PHE A 39 -0.65 10.34 -10.44
C PHE A 39 -1.83 10.47 -11.41
N PRO A 40 -1.89 9.64 -12.47
CA PRO A 40 -2.99 9.74 -13.43
C PRO A 40 -4.32 9.51 -12.69
N PRO A 41 -5.33 10.36 -12.89
CA PRO A 41 -6.55 10.36 -12.09
C PRO A 41 -7.26 8.99 -12.06
N ARG A 42 -7.15 8.22 -13.16
CA ARG A 42 -7.67 6.85 -13.30
C ARG A 42 -7.09 5.85 -12.28
N LEU A 43 -5.87 6.06 -11.78
CA LEU A 43 -5.24 5.18 -10.79
C LEU A 43 -5.71 5.47 -9.35
N VAL A 44 -6.22 6.68 -9.09
CA VAL A 44 -6.73 7.10 -7.77
C VAL A 44 -8.24 6.82 -7.64
N ASP A 45 -8.88 6.33 -8.71
CA ASP A 45 -10.25 5.82 -8.69
C ASP A 45 -10.37 4.52 -7.91
N ARG A 46 -11.59 4.18 -7.46
CA ARG A 46 -11.85 2.98 -6.64
C ARG A 46 -11.35 1.69 -7.30
N ARG A 47 -11.52 1.58 -8.63
CA ARG A 47 -11.08 0.41 -9.41
C ARG A 47 -9.55 0.38 -9.55
N GLY A 48 -8.92 1.53 -9.82
CA GLY A 48 -7.46 1.64 -9.90
C GLY A 48 -6.78 1.30 -8.58
N HIS A 49 -7.36 1.76 -7.46
CA HIS A 49 -6.88 1.45 -6.12
C HIS A 49 -7.05 -0.04 -5.75
N ALA A 50 -8.19 -0.65 -6.10
CA ALA A 50 -8.38 -2.09 -5.89
C ALA A 50 -7.38 -2.92 -6.73
N LEU A 51 -7.17 -2.51 -8.00
CA LEU A 51 -6.20 -3.14 -8.88
C LEU A 51 -4.78 -3.00 -8.35
N SER A 52 -4.40 -1.83 -7.84
CA SER A 52 -3.04 -1.60 -7.31
C SER A 52 -2.77 -2.47 -6.07
N ILE A 53 -3.77 -2.61 -5.19
CA ILE A 53 -3.67 -3.53 -4.04
C ILE A 53 -3.56 -4.98 -4.54
N ALA A 54 -4.39 -5.39 -5.49
CA ALA A 54 -4.36 -6.75 -6.04
C ALA A 54 -2.98 -7.08 -6.66
N ILE A 55 -2.40 -6.13 -7.42
CA ILE A 55 -1.07 -6.29 -8.01
C ILE A 55 0.00 -6.45 -6.93
N VAL A 56 -0.05 -5.70 -5.83
CA VAL A 56 0.91 -5.85 -4.73
C VAL A 56 0.77 -7.20 -4.03
N LEU A 57 -0.46 -7.65 -3.79
CA LEU A 57 -0.70 -8.95 -3.17
C LEU A 57 -0.18 -10.07 -4.06
N LEU A 58 -0.51 -10.05 -5.35
CA LEU A 58 0.00 -11.02 -6.34
C LEU A 58 1.52 -10.96 -6.46
N GLY A 59 2.11 -9.75 -6.51
CA GLY A 59 3.56 -9.56 -6.54
C GLY A 59 4.26 -10.11 -5.30
N THR A 60 3.67 -9.93 -4.13
CA THR A 60 4.17 -10.48 -2.86
C THR A 60 4.08 -12.02 -2.87
N ALA A 61 3.00 -12.58 -3.40
CA ALA A 61 2.86 -14.02 -3.59
C ALA A 61 3.95 -14.57 -4.53
N ALA A 62 4.15 -13.92 -5.67
CA ALA A 62 5.14 -14.32 -6.66
C ALA A 62 6.56 -14.24 -6.09
N ALA A 63 6.89 -13.17 -5.37
CA ALA A 63 8.16 -13.02 -4.67
C ALA A 63 8.37 -14.06 -3.55
N SER A 64 7.30 -14.71 -3.08
CA SER A 64 7.37 -15.79 -2.09
C SER A 64 7.61 -17.16 -2.72
N LEU A 65 7.57 -17.32 -4.05
CA LEU A 65 7.82 -18.62 -4.70
C LEU A 65 9.19 -19.23 -4.34
N PRO A 66 10.30 -18.46 -4.30
CA PRO A 66 11.60 -19.00 -3.92
C PRO A 66 11.68 -19.46 -2.46
N LEU A 67 10.73 -19.08 -1.59
CA LEU A 67 10.66 -19.61 -0.23
C LEU A 67 10.28 -21.09 -0.20
N TRP A 68 9.59 -21.59 -1.23
CA TRP A 68 9.17 -22.99 -1.29
C TRP A 68 10.35 -23.95 -1.17
N SER A 69 11.40 -23.75 -1.98
CA SER A 69 12.59 -24.62 -1.94
C SER A 69 13.27 -24.55 -0.59
N ARG A 70 13.46 -23.34 -0.03
CA ARG A 70 14.06 -23.18 1.30
C ARG A 70 13.27 -23.89 2.40
N ILE A 71 11.94 -23.79 2.40
CA ILE A 71 11.10 -24.46 3.40
C ILE A 71 11.20 -25.97 3.22
N ARG A 72 11.15 -26.46 1.98
CA ARG A 72 11.31 -27.89 1.67
C ARG A 72 12.65 -28.43 2.18
N ASP A 73 13.73 -27.71 1.90
CA ASP A 73 15.08 -28.10 2.32
C ASP A 73 15.21 -28.10 3.85
N GLN A 74 14.66 -27.10 4.53
CA GLN A 74 14.66 -27.05 6.00
C GLN A 74 13.83 -28.18 6.63
N ILE A 75 12.67 -28.54 6.05
CA ILE A 75 11.88 -29.67 6.53
C ILE A 75 12.63 -30.98 6.29
N GLY A 76 13.23 -31.17 5.11
CA GLY A 76 14.03 -32.35 4.79
C GLY A 76 15.23 -32.53 5.70
N LEU A 77 15.91 -31.44 6.08
CA LEU A 77 17.01 -31.48 7.05
C LEU A 77 16.55 -31.83 8.47
N ARG A 78 15.34 -31.42 8.87
CA ARG A 78 14.80 -31.67 10.22
C ARG A 78 14.13 -33.03 10.35
N LEU A 79 13.59 -33.57 9.26
CA LEU A 79 12.95 -34.89 9.20
C LEU A 79 13.49 -35.72 8.03
N PRO A 80 14.74 -36.21 8.12
CA PRO A 80 15.37 -36.97 7.03
C PRO A 80 14.69 -38.31 6.74
N GLU A 81 13.95 -38.87 7.71
CA GLU A 81 13.23 -40.15 7.56
C GLU A 81 11.74 -39.99 7.18
N ALA A 82 11.26 -38.75 7.01
CA ALA A 82 9.85 -38.53 6.69
C ALA A 82 9.52 -38.99 5.25
N PRO A 83 8.35 -39.61 5.02
CA PRO A 83 7.87 -39.90 3.67
C PRO A 83 7.80 -38.63 2.82
N GLU A 84 8.14 -38.73 1.53
CA GLU A 84 8.15 -37.58 0.61
C GLU A 84 6.80 -36.82 0.60
N GLY A 85 5.68 -37.55 0.63
CA GLY A 85 4.34 -36.93 0.69
C GLY A 85 4.10 -36.11 1.96
N SER A 86 4.68 -36.48 3.10
CA SER A 86 4.59 -35.71 4.34
C SER A 86 5.44 -34.44 4.28
N VAL A 87 6.60 -34.50 3.63
CA VAL A 87 7.46 -33.32 3.39
C VAL A 87 6.75 -32.33 2.46
N GLU A 88 6.08 -32.80 1.40
CA GLU A 88 5.33 -31.93 0.49
C GLU A 88 4.15 -31.25 1.16
N ILE A 89 3.35 -31.97 1.95
CA ILE A 89 2.23 -31.38 2.71
C ILE A 89 2.74 -30.35 3.72
N GLY A 90 3.80 -30.68 4.47
CA GLY A 90 4.43 -29.75 5.40
C GLY A 90 4.95 -28.49 4.71
N THR A 91 5.58 -28.65 3.56
CA THR A 91 6.07 -27.53 2.73
C THR A 91 4.91 -26.67 2.24
N ALA A 92 3.82 -27.28 1.75
CA ALA A 92 2.65 -26.57 1.28
C ALA A 92 2.00 -25.70 2.36
N ILE A 93 1.84 -26.27 3.58
CA ILE A 93 1.28 -25.54 4.72
C ILE A 93 2.23 -24.41 5.15
N GLY A 94 3.53 -24.70 5.28
CA GLY A 94 4.53 -23.70 5.68
C GLY A 94 4.62 -22.55 4.68
N TRP A 95 4.62 -22.85 3.39
CA TRP A 95 4.65 -21.85 2.34
C TRP A 95 3.35 -21.04 2.30
N GLY A 96 2.19 -21.69 2.32
CA GLY A 96 0.89 -21.01 2.28
C GLY A 96 0.67 -20.08 3.47
N THR A 97 1.06 -20.50 4.67
CA THR A 97 0.99 -19.65 5.87
C THR A 97 1.94 -18.46 5.78
N ALA A 98 3.17 -18.65 5.30
CA ALA A 98 4.12 -17.56 5.09
C ALA A 98 3.60 -16.53 4.06
N VAL A 99 3.09 -16.97 2.92
CA VAL A 99 2.51 -16.10 1.88
C VAL A 99 1.37 -15.26 2.44
N LEU A 100 0.43 -15.89 3.16
CA LEU A 100 -0.71 -15.21 3.76
C LEU A 100 -0.27 -14.19 4.81
N ALA A 101 0.68 -14.55 5.69
CA ALA A 101 1.21 -13.63 6.69
C ALA A 101 1.89 -12.40 6.06
N ASN A 102 2.64 -12.60 4.98
CA ASN A 102 3.30 -11.52 4.25
C ASN A 102 2.29 -10.60 3.55
N MET A 103 1.31 -11.18 2.85
CA MET A 103 0.22 -10.42 2.22
C MET A 103 -0.56 -9.60 3.24
N ALA A 104 -0.92 -10.20 4.37
CA ALA A 104 -1.65 -9.52 5.44
C ALA A 104 -0.82 -8.35 6.00
N THR A 105 0.46 -8.58 6.30
CA THR A 105 1.37 -7.55 6.81
C THR A 105 1.51 -6.38 5.84
N VAL A 106 1.80 -6.65 4.57
CA VAL A 106 1.96 -5.62 3.53
C VAL A 106 0.65 -4.86 3.30
N GLY A 107 -0.48 -5.56 3.31
CA GLY A 107 -1.81 -4.97 3.15
C GLY A 107 -2.18 -4.04 4.31
N VAL A 108 -1.99 -4.49 5.55
CA VAL A 108 -2.26 -3.70 6.76
C VAL A 108 -1.38 -2.45 6.79
N LEU A 109 -0.08 -2.58 6.53
CA LEU A 109 0.84 -1.44 6.46
C LEU A 109 0.39 -0.42 5.40
N GLY A 110 -0.03 -0.86 4.21
CA GLY A 110 -0.49 0.03 3.16
C GLY A 110 -1.79 0.79 3.50
N VAL A 111 -2.69 0.15 4.24
CA VAL A 111 -3.91 0.80 4.75
C VAL A 111 -3.55 1.84 5.80
N LEU A 112 -2.71 1.48 6.77
CA LEU A 112 -2.28 2.39 7.84
C LEU A 112 -1.54 3.60 7.27
N LEU A 113 -0.60 3.39 6.37
CA LEU A 113 0.15 4.48 5.73
C LEU A 113 -0.77 5.42 4.95
N GLY A 114 -1.76 4.85 4.24
CA GLY A 114 -2.79 5.63 3.56
C GLY A 114 -3.58 6.52 4.51
N VAL A 115 -4.02 5.97 5.65
CA VAL A 115 -4.79 6.70 6.66
C VAL A 115 -3.94 7.78 7.33
N VAL A 116 -2.74 7.43 7.81
CA VAL A 116 -1.83 8.36 8.48
C VAL A 116 -1.43 9.50 7.54
N GLY A 117 -1.09 9.19 6.28
CA GLY A 117 -0.79 10.21 5.27
C GLY A 117 -1.95 11.15 4.98
N ALA A 118 -3.16 10.60 4.84
CA ALA A 118 -4.36 11.41 4.64
C ALA A 118 -4.68 12.31 5.83
N LEU A 119 -4.52 11.81 7.06
CA LEU A 119 -4.67 12.60 8.28
C LEU A 119 -3.62 13.72 8.30
N ALA A 120 -2.33 13.40 8.16
CA ALA A 120 -1.25 14.38 8.23
C ALA A 120 -1.42 15.54 7.23
N VAL A 121 -1.83 15.23 5.99
CA VAL A 121 -2.11 16.27 4.99
C VAL A 121 -3.37 17.06 5.35
N ARG A 122 -4.45 16.42 5.80
CA ARG A 122 -5.68 17.12 6.18
C ARG A 122 -5.49 18.06 7.37
N TRP A 123 -4.62 17.70 8.31
CA TRP A 123 -4.21 18.59 9.40
C TRP A 123 -3.48 19.85 8.88
N ALA A 124 -2.67 19.72 7.83
CA ALA A 124 -1.95 20.84 7.21
C ALA A 124 -2.79 21.64 6.17
N ALA A 125 -3.81 21.01 5.59
CA ALA A 125 -4.70 21.56 4.56
C ALA A 125 -6.14 21.05 4.78
N PRO A 126 -6.96 21.70 5.63
CA PRO A 126 -8.25 21.17 6.11
C PRO A 126 -9.31 20.90 5.03
N ARG A 127 -9.18 21.51 3.86
CA ARG A 127 -10.15 21.41 2.74
C ARG A 127 -9.87 20.25 1.77
N SER A 128 -8.83 19.45 2.01
CA SER A 128 -8.47 18.32 1.14
C SER A 128 -9.42 17.12 1.30
N ASP A 129 -9.79 16.48 0.19
CA ASP A 129 -10.58 15.23 0.20
C ASP A 129 -9.76 14.07 0.80
N PHE A 130 -10.21 13.60 1.96
CA PHE A 130 -9.58 12.49 2.70
C PHE A 130 -9.53 11.19 1.90
N THR A 131 -10.57 10.86 1.14
CA THR A 131 -10.63 9.59 0.40
C THR A 131 -9.60 9.59 -0.72
N ARG A 132 -9.50 10.72 -1.43
CA ARG A 132 -8.51 10.91 -2.48
C ARG A 132 -7.10 10.84 -1.91
N LEU A 133 -6.81 11.56 -0.83
CA LEU A 133 -5.52 11.52 -0.15
C LEU A 133 -5.14 10.10 0.28
N ARG A 134 -6.05 9.40 0.96
CA ARG A 134 -5.81 8.02 1.43
C ARG A 134 -5.41 7.12 0.27
N ARG A 135 -6.13 7.17 -0.85
CA ARG A 135 -5.82 6.35 -2.03
C ARG A 135 -4.46 6.71 -2.63
N THR A 136 -4.10 7.98 -2.69
CA THR A 136 -2.80 8.43 -3.22
C THR A 136 -1.64 7.96 -2.36
N PHE A 137 -1.75 8.10 -1.04
CA PHE A 137 -0.72 7.62 -0.12
C PHE A 137 -0.59 6.09 -0.16
N THR A 138 -1.71 5.35 -0.22
CA THR A 138 -1.65 3.89 -0.42
C THR A 138 -1.08 3.53 -1.80
N PHE A 139 -1.32 4.31 -2.84
CA PHE A 139 -0.73 4.05 -4.16
C PHE A 139 0.79 4.28 -4.13
N ALA A 140 1.28 5.33 -3.46
CA ALA A 140 2.70 5.54 -3.25
C ALA A 140 3.36 4.39 -2.47
N TRP A 141 2.68 3.87 -1.45
CA TRP A 141 3.09 2.64 -0.76
C TRP A 141 3.17 1.44 -1.71
N VAL A 142 2.14 1.23 -2.53
CA VAL A 142 2.10 0.16 -3.52
C VAL A 142 3.29 0.24 -4.47
N VAL A 143 3.57 1.43 -5.02
CA VAL A 143 4.73 1.66 -5.90
C VAL A 143 6.03 1.33 -5.16
N PHE A 144 6.19 1.82 -3.93
CA PHE A 144 7.36 1.50 -3.10
C PHE A 144 7.55 -0.02 -2.94
N VAL A 145 6.51 -0.75 -2.56
CA VAL A 145 6.58 -2.20 -2.36
C VAL A 145 6.94 -2.92 -3.66
N LEU A 146 6.31 -2.56 -4.78
CA LEU A 146 6.60 -3.20 -6.07
C LEU A 146 8.04 -2.94 -6.53
N VAL A 147 8.52 -1.70 -6.36
CA VAL A 147 9.90 -1.33 -6.71
C VAL A 147 10.89 -2.08 -5.82
N LYS A 148 10.63 -2.17 -4.51
CA LYS A 148 11.46 -2.92 -3.55
C LYS A 148 11.48 -4.41 -3.89
N LEU A 149 10.32 -5.02 -4.19
CA LEU A 149 10.22 -6.41 -4.63
C LEU A 149 10.98 -6.66 -5.93
N ALA A 150 10.79 -5.81 -6.94
CA ALA A 150 11.49 -5.93 -8.21
C ALA A 150 13.02 -5.82 -8.02
N GLY A 151 13.48 -4.90 -7.18
CA GLY A 151 14.89 -4.77 -6.82
C GLY A 151 15.45 -6.04 -6.19
N TRP A 152 14.74 -6.63 -5.23
CA TRP A 152 15.17 -7.87 -4.57
C TRP A 152 15.11 -9.09 -5.48
N CYS A 153 14.11 -9.21 -6.35
CA CYS A 153 13.98 -10.37 -7.24
C CYS A 153 14.90 -10.30 -8.46
N LEU A 154 15.18 -9.09 -8.98
CA LEU A 154 15.93 -8.93 -10.24
C LEU A 154 17.36 -8.45 -10.01
N VAL A 155 17.56 -7.46 -9.15
CA VAL A 155 18.84 -6.73 -9.08
C VAL A 155 19.77 -7.36 -8.03
N MET A 156 19.24 -7.73 -6.86
CA MET A 156 20.07 -8.25 -5.77
C MET A 156 20.79 -9.57 -6.06
N PRO A 157 20.17 -10.56 -6.75
CA PRO A 157 20.86 -11.80 -7.12
C PRO A 157 21.94 -11.55 -8.18
N LEU A 158 21.69 -10.65 -9.14
CA LEU A 158 22.67 -10.27 -10.16
C LEU A 158 23.91 -9.59 -9.55
N LEU A 159 23.72 -8.86 -8.45
CA LEU A 159 24.81 -8.23 -7.70
C LEU A 159 25.41 -9.15 -6.64
N SER A 160 24.96 -10.40 -6.52
CA SER A 160 25.37 -11.34 -5.46
C SER A 160 25.19 -10.79 -4.03
N TRP A 161 24.23 -9.88 -3.84
CA TRP A 161 23.96 -9.22 -2.56
C TRP A 161 22.83 -9.88 -1.76
N GLY A 162 22.14 -10.86 -2.34
CA GLY A 162 21.13 -11.66 -1.66
C GLY A 162 20.39 -12.61 -2.60
N GLU A 163 19.68 -13.57 -2.03
CA GLU A 163 18.88 -14.51 -2.80
C GLU A 163 17.45 -14.00 -2.98
N ALA A 164 16.77 -14.44 -4.04
CA ALA A 164 15.38 -14.06 -4.30
C ALA A 164 14.42 -14.47 -3.17
N ALA A 165 14.76 -15.51 -2.40
CA ALA A 165 14.00 -15.93 -1.23
C ALA A 165 14.06 -14.94 -0.06
N ASP A 166 15.02 -14.01 -0.04
CA ASP A 166 15.10 -12.95 0.96
C ASP A 166 14.23 -11.73 0.63
N ALA A 167 13.63 -11.70 -0.57
CA ALA A 167 12.86 -10.54 -1.05
C ALA A 167 11.68 -10.17 -0.15
N VAL A 168 10.95 -11.17 0.35
CA VAL A 168 9.73 -10.94 1.13
C VAL A 168 10.05 -10.60 2.59
N PRO A 169 10.93 -11.33 3.29
CA PRO A 169 11.43 -10.90 4.61
C PRO A 169 12.08 -9.50 4.58
N ALA A 170 12.73 -9.13 3.47
CA ALA A 170 13.34 -7.82 3.33
C ALA A 170 12.31 -6.66 3.22
N LEU A 171 11.06 -6.93 2.86
CA LEU A 171 10.01 -5.89 2.84
C LEU A 171 9.81 -5.24 4.20
N THR A 172 9.99 -6.01 5.28
CA THR A 172 9.83 -5.55 6.67
C THR A 172 11.15 -5.20 7.34
N ARG A 173 12.25 -5.08 6.59
CA ARG A 173 13.55 -4.62 7.11
C ARG A 173 13.73 -3.12 6.91
N VAL A 174 14.36 -2.50 7.90
CA VAL A 174 14.92 -1.15 7.79
C VAL A 174 16.16 -1.21 6.89
N ASP A 175 16.09 -0.58 5.72
CA ASP A 175 17.14 -0.61 4.72
C ASP A 175 17.18 0.67 3.87
N ALA A 176 18.13 0.73 2.95
CA ALA A 176 18.33 1.88 2.06
C ALA A 176 17.09 2.20 1.19
N TRP A 177 16.15 1.26 1.04
CA TRP A 177 14.93 1.49 0.28
C TRP A 177 14.00 2.50 0.97
N LEU A 178 14.18 2.83 2.26
CA LEU A 178 13.40 3.87 2.95
C LEU A 178 13.49 5.25 2.28
N VAL A 179 14.57 5.55 1.56
CA VAL A 179 14.69 6.79 0.77
C VAL A 179 13.64 6.84 -0.35
N LEU A 180 13.33 5.68 -0.95
CA LEU A 180 12.28 5.57 -1.98
C LEU A 180 10.89 5.74 -1.37
N LEU A 181 10.67 5.22 -0.16
CA LEU A 181 9.42 5.45 0.56
C LEU A 181 9.22 6.94 0.83
N PHE A 182 10.25 7.63 1.34
CA PHE A 182 10.21 9.08 1.55
C PHE A 182 9.89 9.83 0.25
N ALA A 183 10.58 9.50 -0.84
CA ALA A 183 10.36 10.14 -2.14
C ALA A 183 8.93 9.91 -2.67
N ALA A 184 8.42 8.68 -2.54
CA ALA A 184 7.06 8.33 -2.96
C ALA A 184 5.99 9.08 -2.14
N LEU A 185 6.19 9.19 -0.82
CA LEU A 185 5.29 9.93 0.07
C LEU A 185 5.32 11.44 -0.16
N LEU A 186 6.51 12.00 -0.39
CA LEU A 186 6.67 13.40 -0.75
C LEU A 186 5.94 13.69 -2.07
N TRP A 187 6.10 12.82 -3.05
CA TRP A 187 5.40 12.94 -4.32
C TRP A 187 3.88 12.80 -4.17
N ALA A 188 3.40 11.88 -3.33
CA ALA A 188 1.97 11.74 -2.99
C ALA A 188 1.41 13.03 -2.37
N ALA A 189 2.10 13.59 -1.38
CA ALA A 189 1.70 14.84 -0.74
C ALA A 189 1.63 16.00 -1.74
N ARG A 190 2.63 16.13 -2.62
CA ARG A 190 2.70 17.20 -3.62
C ARG A 190 1.71 17.07 -4.77
N SER A 191 1.32 15.84 -5.12
CA SER A 191 0.47 15.58 -6.31
C SER A 191 -1.01 15.82 -6.07
N VAL A 192 -1.47 15.81 -4.82
CA VAL A 192 -2.91 15.81 -4.48
C VAL A 192 -3.29 16.92 -3.50
N SER A 193 -2.32 17.68 -3.00
CA SER A 193 -2.58 18.79 -2.09
C SER A 193 -1.77 20.03 -2.44
N ASP A 194 -2.36 21.20 -2.20
CA ASP A 194 -1.70 22.51 -2.29
C ASP A 194 -0.78 22.79 -1.08
N VAL A 195 -0.31 21.73 -0.41
CA VAL A 195 0.57 21.84 0.74
C VAL A 195 1.92 22.40 0.28
N ALA A 196 2.36 23.45 0.96
CA ALA A 196 3.66 24.08 0.75
C ALA A 196 4.80 23.04 0.87
N TRP A 197 5.84 23.22 0.06
CA TRP A 197 6.96 22.27 -0.07
C TRP A 197 7.58 21.85 1.28
N PRO A 198 7.89 22.77 2.21
CA PRO A 198 8.48 22.40 3.50
C PRO A 198 7.54 21.52 4.35
N ARG A 199 6.23 21.76 4.27
CA ARG A 199 5.23 20.96 4.99
C ARG A 199 5.06 19.58 4.38
N ALA A 200 5.09 19.47 3.05
CA ALA A 200 5.05 18.17 2.38
C ALA A 200 6.27 17.31 2.72
N VAL A 201 7.46 17.91 2.78
CA VAL A 201 8.70 17.27 3.25
C VAL A 201 8.58 16.80 4.69
N ALA A 202 8.12 17.67 5.60
CA ALA A 202 7.93 17.31 7.00
C ALA A 202 6.95 16.14 7.17
N ILE A 203 5.83 16.13 6.43
CA ILE A 203 4.85 15.03 6.46
C ILE A 203 5.49 13.73 5.97
N ALA A 204 6.16 13.75 4.81
CA ALA A 204 6.82 12.58 4.26
C ALA A 204 7.91 12.04 5.20
N ALA A 205 8.71 12.92 5.79
CA ALA A 205 9.76 12.57 6.75
C ALA A 205 9.17 11.93 8.01
N SER A 206 8.15 12.55 8.61
CA SER A 206 7.50 12.04 9.83
C SER A 206 6.86 10.67 9.61
N ILE A 207 6.20 10.46 8.47
CA ILE A 207 5.59 9.16 8.14
C ILE A 207 6.67 8.11 7.89
N THR A 208 7.74 8.46 7.19
CA THR A 208 8.86 7.54 6.94
C THR A 208 9.58 7.18 8.24
N ALA A 209 9.79 8.15 9.13
CA ALA A 209 10.37 7.94 10.45
C ALA A 209 9.48 7.05 11.32
N LEU A 210 8.16 7.29 11.32
CA LEU A 210 7.19 6.45 12.03
C LEU A 210 7.26 5.01 11.49
N TYR A 211 7.19 4.83 10.18
CA TYR A 211 7.30 3.52 9.55
C TYR A 211 8.62 2.82 9.91
N SER A 212 9.75 3.52 9.80
CA SER A 212 11.06 2.98 10.19
C SER A 212 11.10 2.58 11.66
N SER A 213 10.55 3.38 12.56
CA SER A 213 10.49 3.06 13.99
C SER A 213 9.65 1.83 14.26
N THR A 214 8.52 1.65 13.55
CA THR A 214 7.70 0.45 13.69
C THR A 214 8.41 -0.80 13.19
N LEU A 215 9.22 -0.70 12.12
CA LEU A 215 10.02 -1.82 11.65
C LEU A 215 11.11 -2.22 12.66
N LEU A 216 11.71 -1.26 13.37
CA LEU A 216 12.70 -1.55 14.42
C LEU A 216 12.10 -2.27 15.64
N LEU A 217 10.79 -2.17 15.83
CA LEU A 217 10.08 -2.83 16.92
C LEU A 217 9.61 -4.25 16.56
N LEU A 218 9.69 -4.64 15.28
CA LEU A 218 9.40 -6.01 14.88
C LEU A 218 10.59 -6.91 15.26
N PRO A 219 10.34 -8.08 15.85
CA PRO A 219 11.39 -9.05 16.13
C PRO A 219 12.07 -9.46 14.81
N ALA A 220 13.40 -9.46 14.84
CA ALA A 220 14.27 -9.78 13.70
C ALA A 220 14.25 -11.27 13.35
#